data_AF-A0A7S0FHI2-F1
#
_entry.id   AF-A0A7S0FHI2-F1
#
_cell.length_a   1.000
_cell.length_b   1.000
_cell.length_c   1.000
_cell.angle_alpha   90.00
_cell.angle_beta   90.00
_cell.angle_gamma   90.00
#
_symmetry.space_group_name_H-M   'P 1'
#
loop_
_entity.id
_entity.type
_entity.pdbx_description
1 polymer ?
#
loop_
_entity_poly.entity_id
_entity_poly.type
_entity_poly.pdbx_seq_one_letter_code
_entity_poly.pdbx_strand_id
1 'polypeptide(L)'
;VQGTCQADFCGSGAPQTDGSCCEGEENHMGLCYKKCSLSSSKQTDRWMACTCAMPNECDDDEESYLGLCYKKCSILTNGSHTSRAATNTCVRSTRCQNGEEEWGGLCYKTCFDLTNGSHPRRTATNSCEQIERCTSEEEEHLGLCYKKCSLLTGGSHTQRTATNTCGRASRCLDNEEEWGGLCYK
;
A
#
# COMPACT_ATOMS: atom_id res chain seq x y z
N VAL A 1 -33.25 -3.12 33.23
CA VAL A 1 -34.10 -1.93 32.99
C VAL A 1 -33.74 -1.39 31.62
N GLN A 2 -34.54 -1.70 30.59
CA GLN A 2 -34.39 -1.06 29.27
C GLN A 2 -35.00 0.34 29.38
N GLY A 3 -34.16 1.37 29.47
CA GLY A 3 -34.62 2.75 29.37
C GLY A 3 -34.93 3.05 27.91
N THR A 4 -36.19 3.35 27.59
CA THR A 4 -36.55 3.89 26.27
C THR A 4 -36.03 5.32 26.20
N CYS A 5 -35.12 5.62 25.26
CA CYS A 5 -34.80 7.01 25.00
C CYS A 5 -36.01 7.69 24.38
N GLN A 6 -36.12 8.98 24.64
CA GLN A 6 -37.30 9.77 24.35
C GLN A 6 -37.01 10.57 23.07
N ALA A 7 -37.89 10.46 22.05
CA ALA A 7 -37.77 11.14 20.76
C ALA A 7 -38.87 12.23 20.64
N ASP A 8 -38.59 13.28 19.85
CA ASP A 8 -39.48 14.41 19.52
C ASP A 8 -39.81 15.39 20.67
N PHE A 9 -38.85 16.16 21.18
CA PHE A 9 -39.16 17.27 22.11
C PHE A 9 -39.22 18.63 21.43
N CYS A 10 -40.42 19.00 21.01
CA CYS A 10 -40.85 20.38 21.14
C CYS A 10 -42.11 20.40 22.02
N GLY A 11 -41.89 20.41 23.34
CA GLY A 11 -42.97 20.48 24.33
C GLY A 11 -43.85 21.70 24.07
N SER A 12 -45.16 21.46 23.93
CA SER A 12 -46.30 22.43 23.93
C SER A 12 -46.08 23.85 23.38
N GLY A 13 -45.20 24.07 22.38
CA GLY A 13 -45.01 25.42 21.86
C GLY A 13 -43.79 25.64 20.98
N ALA A 14 -43.79 25.09 19.76
CA ALA A 14 -43.42 25.80 18.53
C ALA A 14 -43.52 24.86 17.32
N PRO A 15 -44.09 25.30 16.18
CA PRO A 15 -43.94 24.58 14.92
C PRO A 15 -42.61 25.00 14.29
N GLN A 16 -41.60 24.12 14.30
CA GLN A 16 -40.43 24.31 13.45
C GLN A 16 -40.74 23.74 12.07
N THR A 17 -41.18 24.62 11.18
CA THR A 17 -41.23 24.34 9.75
C THR A 17 -39.80 24.11 9.27
N ASP A 18 -39.54 22.98 8.62
CA ASP A 18 -38.29 22.59 7.95
C ASP A 18 -37.31 21.75 8.79
N GLY A 19 -37.70 20.51 9.14
CA GLY A 19 -36.79 19.40 9.50
C GLY A 19 -35.79 19.63 10.64
N SER A 20 -35.90 20.74 11.35
CA SER A 20 -34.96 21.23 12.35
C SER A 20 -35.42 20.81 13.73
N CYS A 21 -34.46 20.42 14.56
CA CYS A 21 -34.71 20.02 15.94
C CYS A 21 -34.59 21.21 16.89
N CYS A 22 -35.31 21.13 18.01
CA CYS A 22 -35.32 22.16 19.05
C CYS A 22 -33.90 22.34 19.68
N GLU A 23 -33.66 23.48 20.36
CA GLU A 23 -32.35 23.76 20.98
C GLU A 23 -32.00 22.67 22.01
N GLY A 24 -30.80 22.11 21.92
CA GLY A 24 -30.37 20.97 22.74
C GLY A 24 -30.67 19.60 22.14
N GLU A 25 -31.23 19.54 20.94
CA GLU A 25 -31.48 18.30 20.19
C GLU A 25 -30.65 18.22 18.90
N GLU A 26 -30.52 17.01 18.36
CA GLU A 26 -29.94 16.73 17.06
C GLU A 26 -30.85 15.75 16.29
N ASN A 27 -30.89 15.94 14.97
CA ASN A 27 -31.67 15.08 14.07
C ASN A 27 -30.94 13.75 13.85
N HIS A 28 -31.67 12.65 13.93
CA HIS A 28 -31.19 11.33 13.53
C HIS A 28 -32.31 10.58 12.83
N MET A 29 -32.12 10.24 11.56
CA MET A 29 -33.11 9.55 10.73
C MET A 29 -34.48 10.26 10.68
N GLY A 30 -34.48 11.60 10.67
CA GLY A 30 -35.71 12.39 10.57
C GLY A 30 -36.47 12.59 11.88
N LEU A 31 -35.94 12.07 13.00
CA LEU A 31 -36.48 12.29 14.34
C LEU A 31 -35.49 13.10 15.18
N CYS A 32 -36.01 13.85 16.15
CA CYS A 32 -35.19 14.68 17.02
C CYS A 32 -34.95 13.98 18.36
N TYR A 33 -33.69 14.00 18.82
CA TYR A 33 -33.35 13.49 20.15
C TYR A 33 -32.32 14.38 20.82
N LYS A 34 -32.34 14.41 22.15
CA LYS A 34 -31.37 15.13 22.98
C LYS A 34 -29.93 14.89 22.53
N LYS A 35 -29.15 15.96 22.30
CA LYS A 35 -27.76 15.88 21.83
C LYS A 35 -26.92 14.94 22.70
N CYS A 36 -26.12 14.10 22.06
CA CYS A 36 -25.20 13.20 22.76
C CYS A 36 -24.20 13.95 23.65
N SER A 37 -23.74 15.13 23.20
CA SER A 37 -22.93 16.05 24.00
C SER A 37 -23.57 16.54 25.31
N LEU A 38 -24.90 16.45 25.44
CA LEU A 38 -25.67 16.83 26.63
C LEU A 38 -26.08 15.63 27.50
N SER A 39 -25.78 14.41 27.06
CA SER A 39 -26.11 13.16 27.75
C SER A 39 -24.90 12.61 28.53
N SER A 40 -23.69 12.74 27.99
CA SER A 40 -22.45 12.35 28.64
C SER A 40 -21.27 13.14 28.07
N SER A 41 -20.27 13.47 28.89
CA SER A 41 -19.04 14.12 28.44
C SER A 41 -18.17 13.25 27.55
N LYS A 42 -18.38 11.92 27.56
CA LYS A 42 -17.56 10.96 26.80
C LYS A 42 -18.22 10.46 25.52
N GLN A 43 -19.54 10.45 25.46
CA GLN A 43 -20.30 9.91 24.32
C GLN A 43 -20.93 11.06 23.55
N THR A 44 -20.13 11.70 22.69
CA THR A 44 -20.54 12.89 21.95
C THR A 44 -21.21 12.59 20.62
N ASP A 45 -21.03 11.37 20.09
CA ASP A 45 -21.49 10.99 18.76
C ASP A 45 -22.75 10.11 18.83
N ARG A 46 -23.62 10.18 17.83
CA ARG A 46 -24.82 9.34 17.77
C ARG A 46 -24.60 8.09 16.92
N TRP A 47 -24.70 6.92 17.54
CA TRP A 47 -24.58 5.61 16.88
C TRP A 47 -25.92 5.06 16.40
N MET A 48 -26.95 5.12 17.26
CA MET A 48 -28.33 4.72 16.96
C MET A 48 -29.29 5.73 17.60
N ALA A 49 -30.58 5.64 17.27
CA ALA A 49 -31.65 6.45 17.85
C ALA A 49 -31.50 6.73 19.36
N CYS A 50 -31.22 5.68 20.14
CA CYS A 50 -31.09 5.75 21.60
C CYS A 50 -29.67 5.57 22.15
N THR A 51 -28.67 5.57 21.28
CA THR A 51 -27.31 5.20 21.67
C THR A 51 -26.33 6.26 21.22
N CYS A 52 -25.74 6.93 22.20
CA CYS A 52 -24.56 7.75 21.99
C CYS A 52 -23.32 6.86 22.09
N ALA A 53 -22.36 7.07 21.19
CA ALA A 53 -21.05 6.43 21.18
C ALA A 53 -19.98 7.47 21.50
N MET A 54 -18.84 6.96 21.96
CA MET A 54 -17.63 7.78 21.93
C MET A 54 -17.27 8.03 20.46
N PRO A 55 -16.77 9.23 20.11
CA PRO A 55 -16.15 9.42 18.81
C PRO A 55 -15.07 8.35 18.62
N ASN A 56 -14.87 7.87 17.39
CA ASN A 56 -13.86 6.86 17.05
C ASN A 56 -12.42 7.40 17.17
N GLU A 57 -12.13 8.22 18.17
CA GLU A 57 -10.78 8.61 18.55
C GLU A 57 -10.33 7.64 19.64
N CYS A 58 -9.66 6.57 19.21
CA CYS A 58 -8.84 5.80 20.12
C CYS A 58 -7.58 6.61 20.47
N ASP A 59 -7.01 6.35 21.65
CA ASP A 59 -5.75 6.99 22.06
C ASP A 59 -4.62 6.70 21.05
N ASP A 60 -3.54 7.49 21.08
CA ASP A 60 -2.41 7.37 20.14
C ASP A 60 -1.77 5.96 20.13
N ASP A 61 -1.88 5.21 21.23
CA ASP A 61 -1.37 3.83 21.37
C ASP A 61 -2.44 2.75 21.16
N GLU A 62 -3.63 3.15 20.73
CA GLU A 62 -4.79 2.28 20.50
C GLU A 62 -5.26 2.29 19.03
N GLU A 63 -5.98 1.24 18.66
CA GLU A 63 -6.61 1.05 17.35
C GLU A 63 -8.08 0.69 17.51
N SER A 64 -8.92 1.20 16.60
CA SER A 64 -10.34 0.86 16.57
C SER A 64 -10.54 -0.51 15.92
N TYR A 65 -11.23 -1.39 16.62
CA TYR A 65 -11.65 -2.71 16.11
C TYR A 65 -13.06 -3.02 16.61
N LEU A 66 -14.01 -3.22 15.69
CA LEU A 66 -15.43 -3.45 16.02
C LEU A 66 -16.04 -2.37 16.94
N GLY A 67 -15.64 -1.10 16.75
CA GLY A 67 -16.17 0.04 17.52
C GLY A 67 -15.64 0.12 18.96
N LEU A 68 -14.61 -0.65 19.30
CA LEU A 68 -13.92 -0.60 20.57
C LEU A 68 -12.44 -0.28 20.32
N CYS A 69 -11.82 0.42 21.28
CA CYS A 69 -10.40 0.70 21.23
C CYS A 69 -9.61 -0.42 21.91
N TYR A 70 -8.56 -0.87 21.23
CA TYR A 70 -7.62 -1.87 21.72
C TYR A 70 -6.21 -1.33 21.58
N LYS A 71 -5.31 -1.70 22.49
CA LYS A 71 -3.89 -1.40 22.34
C LYS A 71 -3.34 -1.94 21.01
N LYS A 72 -2.66 -1.10 20.22
CA LYS A 72 -2.18 -1.45 18.87
C LYS A 72 -1.44 -2.77 18.83
N CYS A 73 -1.74 -3.60 17.85
CA CYS A 73 -1.03 -4.87 17.61
C CYS A 73 0.49 -4.69 17.41
N SER A 74 0.92 -3.57 16.81
CA SER A 74 2.33 -3.19 16.71
C SER A 74 3.01 -3.01 18.07
N ILE A 75 2.29 -2.51 19.08
CA ILE A 75 2.81 -2.34 20.44
C ILE A 75 2.78 -3.66 21.20
N LEU A 76 1.66 -4.38 21.14
CA LEU A 76 1.49 -5.66 21.85
C LEU A 76 2.51 -6.73 21.42
N THR A 77 2.93 -6.70 20.17
CA THR A 77 3.79 -7.74 19.58
C THR A 77 5.17 -7.24 19.22
N ASN A 78 5.54 -6.03 19.69
CA ASN A 78 6.80 -5.36 19.39
C ASN A 78 7.12 -5.35 17.88
N GLY A 79 6.11 -5.02 17.07
CA GLY A 79 6.20 -4.95 15.61
C GLY A 79 6.14 -6.28 14.86
N SER A 80 6.07 -7.43 15.54
CA SER A 80 6.08 -8.73 14.87
C SER A 80 4.75 -9.11 14.21
N HIS A 81 3.62 -8.66 14.74
CA HIS A 81 2.26 -8.90 14.24
C HIS A 81 1.48 -7.59 14.31
N THR A 82 1.51 -6.82 13.23
CA THR A 82 1.05 -5.43 13.18
C THR A 82 -0.42 -5.26 12.83
N SER A 83 -1.15 -6.34 12.50
CA SER A 83 -2.56 -6.27 12.10
C SER A 83 -3.45 -7.06 13.06
N ARG A 84 -4.65 -6.56 13.35
CA ARG A 84 -5.61 -7.24 14.23
C ARG A 84 -6.56 -8.14 13.43
N ALA A 85 -6.64 -9.41 13.81
CA ALA A 85 -7.57 -10.38 13.23
C ALA A 85 -8.80 -10.64 14.11
N ALA A 86 -8.65 -10.52 15.44
CA ALA A 86 -9.71 -10.67 16.43
C ALA A 86 -9.43 -9.80 17.67
N THR A 87 -10.39 -9.72 18.59
CA THR A 87 -10.30 -9.03 19.89
C THR A 87 -8.96 -9.24 20.61
N ASN A 88 -8.44 -10.46 20.60
CA ASN A 88 -7.19 -10.86 21.26
C ASN A 88 -6.16 -11.49 20.31
N THR A 89 -6.31 -11.31 18.99
CA THR A 89 -5.45 -11.97 17.99
C THR A 89 -4.81 -10.94 17.08
N CYS A 90 -3.48 -10.85 17.15
CA CYS A 90 -2.66 -10.10 16.20
C CYS A 90 -2.03 -11.04 15.18
N VAL A 91 -2.00 -10.61 13.93
CA VAL A 91 -1.41 -11.31 12.78
C VAL A 91 -0.38 -10.40 12.10
N ARG A 92 0.50 -11.00 11.31
CA ARG A 92 1.43 -10.23 10.48
C ARG A 92 0.64 -9.48 9.40
N SER A 93 0.97 -8.20 9.18
CA SER A 93 0.38 -7.42 8.08
C SER A 93 0.81 -7.96 6.71
N THR A 94 2.01 -8.53 6.63
CA THR A 94 2.54 -9.21 5.44
C THR A 94 2.68 -10.70 5.77
N ARG A 95 2.28 -11.58 4.84
CA ARG A 95 2.43 -13.03 5.06
C ARG A 95 3.89 -13.41 5.28
N CYS A 96 4.80 -12.77 4.55
CA CYS A 96 6.24 -13.02 4.59
C CYS A 96 7.03 -11.86 5.20
N GLN A 97 8.23 -12.16 5.69
CA GLN A 97 9.14 -11.16 6.26
C GLN A 97 9.75 -10.27 5.17
N ASN A 98 10.38 -9.16 5.56
CA ASN A 98 11.17 -8.36 4.61
C ASN A 98 12.29 -9.21 3.98
N GLY A 99 12.39 -9.19 2.66
CA GLY A 99 13.34 -10.02 1.91
C GLY A 99 12.88 -11.47 1.69
N GLU A 100 11.59 -11.74 1.85
CA GLU A 100 10.98 -13.01 1.49
C GLU A 100 9.89 -12.81 0.42
N GLU A 101 9.64 -13.86 -0.36
CA GLU A 101 8.57 -13.95 -1.35
C GLU A 101 7.59 -15.07 -0.99
N GLU A 102 6.32 -14.89 -1.36
CA GLU A 102 5.28 -15.91 -1.18
C GLU A 102 5.22 -16.84 -2.40
N TRP A 103 5.22 -18.15 -2.16
CA TRP A 103 4.94 -19.16 -3.18
C TRP A 103 4.10 -20.30 -2.61
N GLY A 104 2.94 -20.57 -3.22
CA GLY A 104 2.06 -21.66 -2.74
C GLY A 104 1.63 -21.52 -1.28
N GLY A 105 1.50 -20.28 -0.77
CA GLY A 105 1.10 -20.00 0.62
C GLY A 105 2.21 -20.15 1.67
N LEU A 106 3.45 -20.40 1.25
CA LEU A 106 4.63 -20.45 2.10
C LEU A 106 5.60 -19.32 1.76
N CYS A 107 6.44 -18.94 2.72
CA CYS A 107 7.43 -17.88 2.55
C CYS A 107 8.81 -18.47 2.27
N TYR A 108 9.50 -17.89 1.29
CA TYR A 108 10.83 -18.29 0.86
C TYR A 108 11.74 -17.07 0.77
N LYS A 109 13.06 -17.27 0.85
CA LYS A 109 14.00 -16.24 0.39
C LYS A 109 13.76 -15.95 -1.08
N THR A 110 13.92 -14.69 -1.48
CA THR A 110 13.68 -14.31 -2.87
C THR A 110 14.61 -15.06 -3.80
N CYS A 111 14.13 -15.43 -4.99
CA CYS A 111 14.96 -16.01 -6.03
C CYS A 111 16.13 -15.09 -6.44
N PHE A 112 15.95 -13.77 -6.32
CA PHE A 112 17.03 -12.79 -6.47
C PHE A 112 18.16 -13.04 -5.45
N ASP A 113 17.84 -13.15 -4.17
CA ASP A 113 18.83 -13.39 -3.11
C ASP A 113 19.46 -14.78 -3.22
N LEU A 114 18.66 -15.81 -3.53
CA LEU A 114 19.13 -17.20 -3.64
C LEU A 114 20.11 -17.40 -4.80
N THR A 115 19.96 -16.62 -5.87
CA THR A 115 20.72 -16.82 -7.12
C THR A 115 21.63 -15.64 -7.45
N ASN A 116 21.80 -14.72 -6.50
CA ASN A 116 22.56 -13.48 -6.65
C ASN A 116 22.17 -12.71 -7.93
N GLY A 117 20.87 -12.64 -8.20
CA GLY A 117 20.26 -11.95 -9.33
C GLY A 117 20.25 -12.70 -10.67
N SER A 118 20.89 -13.88 -10.79
CA SER A 118 20.93 -14.60 -12.08
C SER A 118 19.58 -15.18 -12.51
N HIS A 119 18.76 -15.61 -11.55
CA HIS A 119 17.44 -16.20 -11.80
C HIS A 119 16.42 -15.51 -10.88
N PRO A 120 15.96 -14.30 -11.22
CA PRO A 120 15.18 -13.49 -10.29
C PRO A 120 13.74 -13.98 -10.09
N ARG A 121 13.25 -14.94 -10.91
CA ARG A 121 11.85 -15.37 -10.90
C ARG A 121 11.68 -16.75 -10.32
N ARG A 122 10.73 -16.93 -9.40
CA ARG A 122 10.32 -18.26 -8.94
C ARG A 122 9.32 -18.92 -9.89
N THR A 123 9.53 -20.20 -10.17
CA THR A 123 8.62 -21.04 -10.97
C THR A 123 8.15 -22.29 -10.23
N ALA A 124 8.85 -22.69 -9.17
CA ALA A 124 8.42 -23.73 -8.25
C ALA A 124 9.02 -23.51 -6.85
N THR A 125 8.65 -24.37 -5.90
CA THR A 125 9.13 -24.33 -4.50
C THR A 125 10.65 -24.21 -4.38
N ASN A 126 11.40 -24.90 -5.23
CA ASN A 126 12.87 -24.87 -5.23
C ASN A 126 13.46 -24.51 -6.60
N SER A 127 12.67 -23.86 -7.47
CA SER A 127 13.10 -23.54 -8.83
C SER A 127 13.02 -22.04 -9.08
N CYS A 128 14.17 -21.47 -9.41
CA CYS A 128 14.30 -20.12 -9.91
C CYS A 128 14.63 -20.17 -11.41
N GLU A 129 14.05 -19.27 -12.18
CA GLU A 129 14.22 -19.15 -13.62
C GLU A 129 14.87 -17.82 -13.96
N GLN A 130 15.77 -17.87 -14.95
CA GLN A 130 16.29 -16.67 -15.58
C GLN A 130 15.18 -16.08 -16.43
N ILE A 131 14.87 -14.81 -16.20
CA ILE A 131 14.12 -14.06 -17.19
C ILE A 131 15.14 -13.64 -18.24
N GLU A 132 15.31 -14.42 -19.31
CA GLU A 132 15.90 -13.87 -20.52
C GLU A 132 14.96 -12.77 -21.01
N ARG A 133 15.26 -11.52 -20.66
CA ARG A 133 14.45 -10.38 -21.09
C ARG A 133 14.39 -10.30 -22.60
N CYS A 134 15.52 -10.60 -23.22
CA CYS A 134 15.73 -10.59 -24.65
C CYS A 134 16.36 -11.93 -25.05
N THR A 135 16.07 -12.38 -26.27
CA THR A 135 16.66 -13.63 -26.79
C THR A 135 18.19 -13.52 -26.93
N SER A 136 18.87 -14.64 -27.15
CA SER A 136 20.32 -14.68 -27.38
C SER A 136 20.81 -13.83 -28.57
N GLU A 137 19.91 -13.48 -29.51
CA GLU A 137 20.18 -12.60 -30.66
C GLU A 137 19.79 -11.14 -30.42
N GLU A 138 19.30 -10.81 -29.24
CA GLU A 138 18.79 -9.49 -28.89
C GLU A 138 19.58 -8.86 -27.74
N GLU A 139 19.51 -7.54 -27.64
CA GLU A 139 20.08 -6.73 -26.58
C GLU A 139 19.01 -5.81 -25.99
N GLU A 140 19.09 -5.57 -24.68
CA GLU A 140 18.19 -4.66 -23.99
C GLU A 140 18.63 -3.21 -24.20
N HIS A 141 17.70 -2.34 -24.59
CA HIS A 141 17.91 -0.90 -24.63
C HIS A 141 16.63 -0.19 -24.21
N LEU A 142 16.71 0.62 -23.14
CA LEU A 142 15.55 1.30 -22.54
C LEU A 142 14.40 0.34 -22.19
N GLY A 143 14.73 -0.85 -21.67
CA GLY A 143 13.75 -1.86 -21.27
C GLY A 143 13.04 -2.59 -22.42
N LEU A 144 13.47 -2.37 -23.67
CA LEU A 144 12.96 -3.07 -24.85
C LEU A 144 14.07 -3.92 -25.48
N CYS A 145 13.70 -4.99 -26.16
CA CYS A 145 14.63 -5.88 -26.85
C CYS A 145 14.77 -5.49 -28.31
N TYR A 146 16.02 -5.38 -28.76
CA TYR A 146 16.36 -5.10 -30.14
C TYR A 146 17.34 -6.14 -30.64
N LYS A 147 17.30 -6.46 -31.93
CA LYS A 147 18.32 -7.30 -32.55
C LYS A 147 19.71 -6.67 -32.34
N LYS A 148 20.68 -7.46 -31.86
CA LYS A 148 22.03 -6.97 -31.51
C LYS A 148 22.64 -6.13 -32.63
N CYS A 149 23.26 -5.00 -32.28
CA CYS A 149 23.95 -4.15 -33.24
C CYS A 149 25.07 -4.88 -34.00
N SER A 150 25.73 -5.86 -33.36
CA SER A 150 26.70 -6.75 -34.03
C SER A 150 26.07 -7.60 -35.13
N LEU A 151 24.83 -8.08 -34.95
CA LEU A 151 24.11 -8.85 -35.97
C LEU A 151 23.58 -7.96 -37.08
N LEU A 152 23.05 -6.78 -36.73
CA LEU A 152 22.49 -5.83 -37.71
C LEU A 152 23.56 -5.24 -38.65
N THR A 153 24.79 -5.07 -38.16
CA THR A 153 25.84 -4.36 -38.90
C THR A 153 27.01 -5.24 -39.32
N GLY A 154 26.88 -6.57 -39.18
CA GLY A 154 27.95 -7.52 -39.46
C GLY A 154 29.20 -7.28 -38.62
N GLY A 155 29.03 -6.78 -37.39
CA GLY A 155 30.12 -6.46 -36.46
C GLY A 155 30.78 -5.10 -36.65
N SER A 156 30.37 -4.29 -37.62
CA SER A 156 30.99 -2.98 -37.89
C SER A 156 30.64 -1.90 -36.86
N HIS A 157 29.45 -1.99 -36.25
CA HIS A 157 28.94 -1.07 -35.23
C HIS A 157 28.30 -1.92 -34.13
N THR A 158 29.03 -2.15 -33.04
CA THR A 158 28.64 -3.10 -31.99
C THR A 158 27.89 -2.46 -30.83
N GLN A 159 27.85 -1.13 -30.73
CA GLN A 159 27.25 -0.43 -29.60
C GLN A 159 25.92 0.21 -30.03
N ARG A 160 24.87 0.10 -29.22
CA ARG A 160 23.61 0.80 -29.47
C ARG A 160 23.62 2.18 -28.81
N THR A 161 23.36 3.22 -29.60
CA THR A 161 23.27 4.61 -29.12
C THR A 161 21.83 5.12 -29.05
N ALA A 162 20.92 4.53 -29.85
CA ALA A 162 19.49 4.79 -29.79
C ALA A 162 18.70 3.56 -30.26
N THR A 163 17.37 3.61 -30.15
CA THR A 163 16.46 2.52 -30.53
C THR A 163 16.73 1.94 -31.92
N ASN A 164 17.09 2.76 -32.91
CA ASN A 164 17.41 2.32 -34.28
C ASN A 164 18.82 2.72 -34.74
N THR A 165 19.75 3.01 -33.82
CA THR A 165 21.07 3.52 -34.17
C THR A 165 22.17 2.71 -33.51
N CYS A 166 23.02 2.13 -34.34
CA CYS A 166 24.23 1.43 -33.91
C CYS A 166 25.45 2.31 -34.17
N GLY A 167 26.24 2.56 -33.14
CA GLY A 167 27.53 3.21 -33.16
C GLY A 167 28.68 2.20 -33.15
N ARG A 168 29.86 2.68 -33.55
CA ARG A 168 31.11 1.97 -33.28
C ARG A 168 31.37 2.02 -31.78
N ALA A 169 31.89 0.95 -31.22
CA ALA A 169 32.47 1.02 -29.89
C ALA A 169 33.62 2.06 -29.93
N SER A 170 33.57 3.03 -29.02
CA SER A 170 34.65 4.00 -28.84
C SER A 170 35.97 3.25 -28.65
N ARG A 171 36.99 3.61 -29.43
CA ARG A 171 38.34 3.07 -29.28
C ARG A 171 39.17 3.87 -28.26
N CYS A 172 38.65 5.03 -27.88
CA CYS A 172 39.31 6.00 -27.02
C CYS A 172 38.86 5.81 -25.58
N LEU A 173 39.75 6.16 -24.64
CA LEU A 173 39.43 6.16 -23.22
C LEU A 173 38.33 7.21 -22.92
N ASP A 174 37.63 7.08 -21.79
CA ASP A 174 36.54 7.99 -21.41
C ASP A 174 36.96 9.48 -21.35
N ASN A 175 38.26 9.75 -21.24
CA ASN A 175 38.86 11.08 -21.21
C ASN A 175 39.46 11.52 -22.56
N GLU A 176 39.09 10.86 -23.66
CA GLU A 176 39.63 11.11 -25.00
C GLU A 176 38.52 11.23 -26.05
N GLU A 177 38.66 12.20 -26.95
CA GLU A 177 37.78 12.40 -28.10
C GLU A 177 38.34 11.71 -29.34
N GLU A 178 37.49 11.02 -30.12
CA GLU A 178 37.88 10.45 -31.40
C GLU A 178 37.75 11.48 -32.52
N TRP A 179 38.85 11.76 -33.23
CA TRP A 179 38.85 12.62 -34.41
C TRP A 179 39.62 11.98 -35.56
N GLY A 180 38.94 11.67 -36.68
CA GLY A 180 39.58 11.01 -37.82
C GLY A 180 40.15 9.61 -37.51
N GLY A 181 39.60 8.89 -36.51
CA GLY A 181 40.05 7.55 -36.12
C GLY A 181 41.25 7.51 -35.17
N LEU A 182 41.64 8.67 -34.62
CA LEU A 182 42.67 8.81 -33.59
C LEU A 182 42.04 9.38 -32.31
N CYS A 183 42.65 9.07 -31.17
CA CYS A 183 42.20 9.53 -29.85
C CYS A 183 43.00 10.75 -29.40
N TYR A 184 42.32 11.79 -28.93
CA TYR A 184 42.89 13.05 -28.47
C TYR A 184 42.43 13.36 -27.06
N LYS A 185 43.28 13.98 -26.25
CA LYS A 185 42.93 14.50 -24.93
C LYS A 185 42.52 15.96 -25.00
#